data_AF-W2BWX9-F1
#
_entry.id   AF-W2BWX9-F1
#
_cell.length_a   1.000
_cell.length_b   1.000
_cell.length_c   1.000
_cell.angle_alpha   90.00
_cell.angle_beta   90.00
_cell.angle_gamma   90.00
#
_symmetry.space_group_name_H-M   'P 1'
#
loop_
_entity.id
_entity.type
_entity.pdbx_description
1 polymer ?
#
loop_
_entity_poly.entity_id
_entity_poly.type
_entity_poly.pdbx_seq_one_letter_code
_entity_poly.pdbx_strand_id
1 'polypeptide(L)'
;MKMDTIAKETRLLCRYRIDTEEQLFSYKKTLLEEKENLLFERKRIYADFRKSKEKSPKDRERLSAITKRLKKIREEVRLCEGIEKRSNHIKENLTVIQEEHRKEREEHEHRRRRSRANR
;
A
#
# COMPACT_ATOMS: atom_id res chain seq x y z
N MET A 1 10.61 8.94 10.87
CA MET A 1 11.18 9.72 9.75
C MET A 1 10.66 9.17 8.42
N LYS A 2 10.66 9.96 7.33
CA LYS A 2 10.20 9.54 5.99
C LYS A 2 10.95 8.30 5.44
N MET A 3 12.20 8.09 5.87
CA MET A 3 12.99 6.90 5.50
C MET A 3 12.53 5.63 6.21
N ASP A 4 12.05 5.73 7.45
CA ASP A 4 11.59 4.55 8.20
C ASP A 4 10.34 3.92 7.59
N THR A 5 9.45 4.75 7.04
CA THR A 5 8.25 4.27 6.33
C THR A 5 8.65 3.52 5.07
N ILE A 6 9.53 4.12 4.26
CA ILE A 6 10.04 3.50 3.03
C ILE A 6 10.69 2.17 3.34
N ALA A 7 11.54 2.09 4.36
CA ALA A 7 12.17 0.84 4.77
C ALA A 7 11.16 -0.25 5.16
N LYS A 8 10.07 0.10 5.86
CA LYS A 8 9.01 -0.85 6.22
C LYS A 8 8.23 -1.32 5.00
N GLU A 9 7.99 -0.42 4.06
CA GLU A 9 7.26 -0.70 2.82
C GLU A 9 8.08 -1.63 1.92
N THR A 10 9.37 -1.35 1.74
CA THR A 10 10.29 -2.25 1.03
C THR A 10 10.40 -3.61 1.71
N ARG A 11 10.49 -3.66 3.05
CA ARG A 11 10.49 -4.93 3.80
C ARG A 11 9.21 -5.73 3.58
N LEU A 12 8.05 -5.08 3.49
CA LEU A 12 6.77 -5.73 3.21
C LEU A 12 6.79 -6.34 1.80
N LEU A 13 7.19 -5.56 0.79
CA LEU A 13 7.33 -6.04 -0.59
C LEU A 13 8.24 -7.27 -0.67
N CYS A 14 9.43 -7.20 -0.08
CA CYS A 14 10.38 -8.32 -0.09
C CYS A 14 9.85 -9.55 0.66
N ARG A 15 9.21 -9.35 1.82
CA ARG A 15 8.70 -10.46 2.63
C ARG A 15 7.63 -11.27 1.90
N TYR A 16 6.75 -10.59 1.17
CA TYR A 16 5.61 -11.21 0.49
C TYR A 16 5.84 -11.40 -1.02
N ARG A 17 7.05 -11.10 -1.52
CA ARG A 17 7.43 -11.19 -2.95
C ARG A 17 6.42 -10.46 -3.83
N ILE A 18 6.16 -9.21 -3.48
CA ILE A 18 5.27 -8.32 -4.23
C ILE A 18 6.14 -7.49 -5.16
N ASP A 19 6.09 -7.84 -6.44
CA ASP A 19 6.85 -7.23 -7.53
C ASP A 19 5.96 -6.39 -8.46
N THR A 20 4.63 -6.61 -8.45
CA THR A 20 3.67 -5.90 -9.33
C THR A 20 2.56 -5.18 -8.55
N GLU A 21 1.93 -4.19 -9.20
CA GLU A 21 0.76 -3.49 -8.65
C GLU A 21 -0.43 -4.45 -8.42
N GLU A 22 -0.62 -5.43 -9.31
CA GLU A 22 -1.67 -6.45 -9.19
C GLU A 22 -1.44 -7.36 -7.98
N GLN A 23 -0.19 -7.72 -7.70
CA GLN A 23 0.19 -8.50 -6.51
C GLN A 23 -0.04 -7.68 -5.24
N LEU A 24 0.28 -6.39 -5.25
CA LEU A 24 0.01 -5.49 -4.13
C LEU A 24 -1.49 -5.36 -3.86
N PHE A 25 -2.29 -5.19 -4.92
CA PHE A 25 -3.74 -5.13 -4.85
C PHE A 25 -4.33 -6.43 -4.29
N SER A 26 -3.87 -7.57 -4.80
CA SER A 26 -4.28 -8.90 -4.33
C SER A 26 -3.94 -9.09 -2.85
N TYR A 27 -2.73 -8.72 -2.43
CA TYR A 27 -2.32 -8.78 -1.03
C TYR A 27 -3.16 -7.87 -0.12
N LYS A 28 -3.43 -6.64 -0.56
CA LYS A 28 -4.31 -5.72 0.19
C LYS A 28 -5.73 -6.27 0.31
N LYS A 29 -6.25 -6.90 -0.75
CA LYS A 29 -7.57 -7.53 -0.76
C LYS A 29 -7.66 -8.67 0.27
N THR A 30 -6.67 -9.57 0.30
CA THR A 30 -6.67 -10.68 1.27
C THR A 30 -6.61 -10.17 2.71
N LEU A 31 -5.86 -9.10 2.98
CA LEU A 31 -5.84 -8.45 4.30
C LEU A 31 -7.20 -7.87 4.70
N LEU A 32 -7.93 -7.27 3.75
CA LEU A 32 -9.26 -6.72 4.02
C LEU A 32 -10.29 -7.83 4.27
N GLU A 33 -10.23 -8.93 3.52
CA GLU A 33 -11.06 -10.11 3.76
C GLU A 33 -10.77 -10.74 5.12
N GLU A 34 -9.48 -10.89 5.48
CA GLU A 34 -9.08 -11.38 6.81
C GLU A 34 -9.59 -10.46 7.92
N LYS A 35 -9.51 -9.14 7.74
CA LYS A 35 -10.03 -8.15 8.69
C LYS A 35 -11.53 -8.35 8.93
N GLU A 36 -12.33 -8.48 7.88
CA GLU A 36 -13.78 -8.65 8.01
C GLU A 36 -14.12 -9.97 8.72
N ASN A 37 -13.43 -11.06 8.37
CA ASN A 37 -13.58 -12.35 9.05
C ASN A 37 -13.27 -12.24 10.56
N LEU A 38 -12.17 -11.58 10.91
CA LEU A 38 -11.77 -11.36 12.31
C LEU A 38 -12.75 -10.46 13.06
N LEU A 39 -13.33 -9.44 12.41
CA LEU A 39 -14.34 -8.58 13.01
C LEU A 39 -15.63 -9.35 13.27
N PHE A 40 -16.05 -10.20 12.33
CA PHE A 40 -17.19 -11.09 12.49
C PHE A 40 -16.99 -12.06 13.66
N GLU A 41 -15.83 -12.70 13.71
CA GLU A 41 -15.46 -13.61 14.79
C GLU A 41 -15.44 -12.91 16.15
N ARG A 42 -14.85 -11.71 16.22
CA ARG A 42 -14.85 -10.89 17.44
C ARG A 42 -16.27 -10.58 17.92
N LYS A 43 -17.17 -10.23 16.98
CA LYS A 43 -18.57 -9.95 17.27
C LYS A 43 -19.28 -11.18 17.82
N ARG A 44 -19.00 -12.37 17.27
CA ARG A 44 -19.55 -13.64 17.76
C ARG A 44 -19.12 -13.92 19.21
N ILE A 45 -17.82 -13.81 19.51
CA ILE A 45 -17.30 -14.00 20.88
C ILE A 45 -17.97 -13.03 21.87
N TYR A 46 -18.14 -11.75 21.49
CA TYR A 46 -18.84 -10.81 22.35
C TYR A 46 -20.31 -11.16 22.57
N ALA A 47 -21.00 -11.71 21.57
CA ALA A 47 -22.37 -12.18 21.72
C ALA A 47 -22.44 -13.37 22.69
N ASP A 48 -21.49 -14.30 22.62
CA ASP A 48 -21.41 -15.47 23.50
C ASP A 48 -21.12 -15.04 24.96
N PHE A 49 -20.27 -14.03 25.17
CA PHE A 49 -20.03 -13.43 26.48
C PHE A 49 -21.25 -12.72 27.09
N ARG A 50 -22.20 -12.26 26.27
CA ARG A 50 -23.45 -11.68 26.77
C ARG A 50 -24.45 -12.75 27.20
N LYS A 51 -24.41 -13.92 26.56
CA LYS A 51 -25.31 -15.05 26.83
C LYS A 51 -24.84 -15.93 27.98
N SER A 52 -23.53 -16.01 28.21
CA SER A 52 -22.92 -16.85 29.25
C SER A 52 -22.64 -16.05 30.53
N LYS A 53 -22.92 -16.64 31.70
CA LYS A 53 -22.49 -16.09 33.00
C LYS A 53 -20.98 -16.26 33.21
N GLU A 54 -20.39 -17.31 32.64
CA GLU A 54 -18.99 -17.65 32.79
C GLU A 54 -18.21 -17.36 31.50
N LYS A 55 -17.22 -16.45 31.59
CA LYS A 55 -16.40 -16.04 30.45
C LYS A 55 -15.23 -16.99 30.29
N SER A 56 -15.31 -17.88 29.30
CA SER A 56 -14.25 -18.84 28.97
C SER A 56 -12.88 -18.14 28.84
N PRO A 57 -11.82 -18.65 29.51
CA PRO A 57 -10.47 -18.11 29.38
C PRO A 57 -9.94 -18.24 27.94
N LYS A 58 -10.33 -19.30 27.21
CA LYS A 58 -9.96 -19.51 25.80
C LYS A 58 -10.47 -18.38 24.90
N ASP A 59 -11.69 -17.90 25.15
CA ASP A 59 -12.28 -16.82 24.38
C ASP A 59 -11.62 -15.47 24.65
N ARG A 60 -11.14 -15.24 25.89
CA ARG A 60 -10.36 -14.04 26.22
C ARG A 60 -9.01 -14.04 25.52
N GLU A 61 -8.34 -15.18 25.49
CA GLU A 61 -7.07 -15.35 24.77
C GLU A 61 -7.27 -15.14 23.27
N ARG A 62 -8.31 -15.75 22.70
CA ARG A 62 -8.70 -15.58 21.29
C ARG A 62 -9.01 -14.12 20.95
N LEU A 63 -9.74 -13.41 21.81
CA LEU A 63 -10.04 -11.98 21.66
C LEU A 63 -8.77 -11.12 21.66
N SER A 64 -7.79 -11.46 22.50
CA SER A 64 -6.47 -10.82 22.52
C SER A 64 -5.71 -11.06 21.22
N ALA A 65 -5.70 -12.30 20.72
CA ALA A 65 -5.07 -12.66 19.45
C ALA A 65 -5.71 -11.91 18.27
N ILE A 66 -7.04 -11.90 18.17
CA ILE A 66 -7.80 -11.15 17.16
C ILE A 66 -7.42 -9.67 17.20
N THR A 67 -7.38 -9.07 18.40
CA THR A 67 -7.08 -7.64 18.55
C THR A 67 -5.65 -7.32 18.09
N LYS A 68 -4.68 -8.18 18.42
CA LYS A 68 -3.29 -8.05 17.93
C LYS A 68 -3.21 -8.19 16.41
N ARG A 69 -3.91 -9.16 15.81
CA ARG A 69 -3.91 -9.37 14.36
C ARG A 69 -4.58 -8.20 13.62
N LEU A 70 -5.72 -7.71 14.09
CA LEU A 70 -6.39 -6.52 13.55
C LEU A 70 -5.51 -5.25 13.61
N LYS A 71 -4.64 -5.12 14.61
CA LYS A 71 -3.64 -4.04 14.64
C LYS A 71 -2.61 -4.21 13.52
N LYS A 72 -2.04 -5.40 13.36
CA LYS A 72 -1.07 -5.69 12.29
C LYS A 72 -1.68 -5.49 10.90
N ILE A 73 -2.90 -5.98 10.65
CA ILE A 73 -3.59 -5.79 9.38
C ILE A 73 -3.74 -4.29 9.06
N ARG A 74 -4.14 -3.47 10.04
CA ARG A 74 -4.22 -2.00 9.82
C ARG A 74 -2.88 -1.38 9.48
N GLU A 75 -1.79 -1.85 10.09
CA GLU A 75 -0.45 -1.38 9.77
C GLU A 75 -0.04 -1.81 8.36
N GLU A 76 -0.24 -3.07 7.98
CA GLU A 76 0.09 -3.59 6.66
C GLU A 76 -0.73 -2.93 5.54
N VAL A 77 -2.04 -2.72 5.74
CA VAL A 77 -2.89 -1.99 4.78
C VAL A 77 -2.38 -0.56 4.56
N ARG A 78 -1.97 0.14 5.62
CA ARG A 78 -1.39 1.49 5.51
C ARG A 78 -0.09 1.49 4.72
N LEU A 79 0.74 0.44 4.85
CA LEU A 79 1.95 0.30 4.06
C LEU A 79 1.61 0.10 2.58
N CYS A 80 0.61 -0.74 2.25
CA CYS A 80 0.14 -0.90 0.88
C CYS A 80 -0.33 0.43 0.28
N GLU A 81 -1.16 1.19 1.00
CA GLU A 81 -1.61 2.53 0.56
C GLU A 81 -0.45 3.52 0.37
N GLY A 82 0.57 3.45 1.23
CA GLY A 82 1.78 4.27 1.09
C GLY A 82 2.58 3.90 -0.16
N ILE A 83 2.69 2.61 -0.47
CA ILE A 83 3.33 2.10 -1.69
C ILE A 83 2.57 2.59 -2.93
N GLU A 84 1.24 2.43 -2.97
CA GLU A 84 0.40 2.93 -4.06
C GLU A 84 0.62 4.42 -4.32
N LYS A 85 0.54 5.25 -3.27
CA LYS A 85 0.75 6.70 -3.38
C LYS A 85 2.13 7.06 -3.92
N ARG A 86 3.18 6.38 -3.45
CA ARG A 86 4.54 6.64 -3.95
C ARG A 86 4.76 6.16 -5.37
N SER A 87 4.21 4.99 -5.74
CA SER A 87 4.30 4.49 -7.11
C SER A 87 3.68 5.50 -8.08
N ASN A 88 2.48 5.99 -7.75
CA ASN A 88 1.79 7.01 -8.54
C ASN A 88 2.61 8.30 -8.66
N HIS A 89 3.15 8.81 -7.54
CA HIS A 89 3.97 10.01 -7.57
C HIS A 89 5.27 9.84 -8.40
N ILE A 90 5.92 8.68 -8.32
CA ILE A 90 7.10 8.38 -9.16
C ILE A 90 6.72 8.36 -10.64
N LYS A 91 5.58 7.74 -10.97
CA LYS A 91 5.06 7.67 -12.33
C LYS A 91 4.77 9.06 -12.89
N GLU A 92 4.11 9.92 -12.12
CA GLU A 92 3.84 11.33 -12.47
C GLU A 92 5.15 12.11 -12.72
N ASN A 93 6.12 12.00 -11.81
CA ASN A 93 7.41 12.68 -11.98
C ASN A 93 8.16 12.21 -13.23
N LEU A 94 8.13 10.90 -13.52
CA LEU A 94 8.73 10.36 -14.74
C LEU A 94 8.05 10.90 -16.00
N THR A 95 6.72 11.02 -16.00
CA THR A 95 6.00 11.61 -17.14
C THR A 95 6.37 13.07 -17.35
N VAL A 96 6.48 13.87 -16.29
CA VAL A 96 6.89 15.28 -16.37
C VAL A 96 8.29 15.41 -16.97
N ILE A 97 9.25 14.64 -16.46
CA ILE A 97 10.64 14.64 -16.96
C ILE A 97 10.69 14.25 -18.44
N GLN A 98 9.90 13.26 -18.87
CA GLN A 98 9.83 12.85 -20.28
C GLN A 98 9.26 13.95 -21.19
N GLU A 99 8.24 14.66 -20.72
CA GLU A 99 7.66 15.78 -21.47
C GLU A 99 8.58 16.99 -21.57
N GLU A 100 9.29 17.31 -20.49
CA GLU A 100 10.31 18.37 -20.48
C GLU A 100 11.41 18.06 -21.50
N HIS A 101 11.96 16.85 -21.48
CA HIS A 101 12.95 16.43 -22.46
C HIS A 101 12.43 16.42 -23.90
N ARG A 102 11.14 16.13 -24.12
CA ARG A 102 10.53 16.23 -25.46
C ARG A 102 10.51 17.67 -25.95
N LYS A 103 10.04 18.60 -25.12
CA LYS A 103 9.99 20.04 -25.45
C LYS A 103 11.39 20.60 -25.71
N GLU A 104 12.37 20.25 -24.88
CA GLU A 104 13.77 20.65 -25.08
C GLU A 104 14.31 20.17 -26.44
N ARG A 105 14.05 18.91 -26.81
CA ARG A 105 14.47 18.35 -28.11
C ARG A 105 13.83 19.08 -29.29
N GLU A 106 12.53 19.37 -29.21
CA GLU A 106 11.80 20.14 -30.22
C GLU A 106 12.39 21.55 -30.36
N GLU A 107 12.66 22.25 -29.26
CA GLU A 107 13.30 23.57 -29.27
C GLU A 107 14.71 23.54 -29.87
N HIS A 108 15.51 22.53 -29.53
CA HIS A 108 16.83 22.33 -30.11
C HIS A 108 16.76 22.08 -31.63
N GLU A 109 15.77 21.32 -32.10
CA GLU A 109 15.53 21.15 -33.53
C GLU A 109 15.08 22.44 -34.22
N HIS A 110 14.14 23.18 -33.65
CA HIS A 110 13.69 24.45 -34.20
C HIS A 110 14.84 25.45 -34.33
N ARG A 111 15.70 25.54 -33.31
CA ARG A 111 16.93 26.34 -33.35
C ARG A 111 17.84 25.89 -34.50
N ARG A 112 18.15 24.61 -34.61
CA ARG A 112 18.99 24.06 -35.70
C ARG A 112 18.45 24.36 -37.09
N ARG A 113 17.13 24.24 -37.31
CA ARG A 113 16.50 24.52 -38.60
C ARG A 113 16.60 26.00 -38.97
N ARG A 114 16.32 26.91 -38.02
CA ARG A 114 16.47 28.36 -38.24
C ARG A 114 17.90 28.76 -38.58
N SER A 115 18.90 28.15 -37.93
CA SER A 115 20.32 28.41 -38.23
C SER A 115 20.73 28.04 -39.65
N ARG A 116 20.06 27.06 -40.27
CA ARG A 116 20.35 26.61 -41.65
C ARG A 116 19.68 27.47 -42.72
N ALA A 117 18.56 28.13 -42.40
CA ALA A 117 17.84 28.98 -43.36
C ALA A 117 18.51 30.35 -43.59
N ASN A 118 19.41 30.77 -42.71
CA ASN A 118 20.16 32.03 -42.79
C ASN A 118 21.59 31.87 -43.38
N ARG A 119 21.87 30.72 -44.00
CA ARG A 119 23.12 30.41 -44.72
C ARG A 119 22.80 30.24 -46.20
#